data_AF-A0A8T2UPW9-F1
#
_entry.id   AF-A0A8T2UPW9-F1
#
_cell.length_a   1.000
_cell.length_b   1.000
_cell.length_c   1.000
_cell.angle_alpha   90.00
_cell.angle_beta   90.00
_cell.angle_gamma   90.00
#
_symmetry.space_group_name_H-M   'P 1'
#
loop_
_entity.id
_entity.type
_entity.pdbx_description
1 polymer ?
#
loop_
_entity_poly.entity_id
_entity_poly.type
_entity_poly.pdbx_seq_one_letter_code
_entity_poly.pdbx_strand_id
1 'polypeptide(L)'
;MKELIATGFMSNRGRQIVCSFLVRDMGIDWRMGAEWFESLLLDYDPCSNYGNWTYGAGVGNDPREDRYFSIPKQAQNYDPDGDYVAHWIPQLANLSKSQRHFPGQAYLKPVVSLKFANSGRPRPESNKLDFSKMEFKSGGNSGGFRGRSRRF
;
A
#
# COMPACT_ATOMS: atom_id res chain seq x y z
N MET A 1 -2.35 5.20 -7.15
CA MET A 1 -2.75 5.36 -8.57
C MET A 1 -3.03 6.80 -8.96
N LYS A 2 -3.80 7.58 -8.18
CA LYS A 2 -4.07 8.99 -8.52
C LYS A 2 -2.82 9.86 -8.64
N GLU A 3 -1.83 9.67 -7.76
CA GLU A 3 -0.50 10.31 -7.85
C GLU A 3 0.11 10.10 -9.24
N LEU A 4 0.31 8.84 -9.64
CA LEU A 4 0.90 8.48 -10.93
C LEU A 4 0.20 9.13 -12.13
N ILE A 5 -1.14 9.13 -12.15
CA ILE A 5 -1.90 9.72 -13.25
C ILE A 5 -1.72 11.24 -13.29
N ALA A 6 -1.65 11.89 -12.12
CA ALA A 6 -1.59 13.34 -12.03
C ALA A 6 -0.17 13.90 -12.26
N THR A 7 0.87 13.16 -11.86
CA THR A 7 2.25 13.66 -11.83
C THR A 7 3.22 12.91 -12.73
N GLY A 8 2.84 11.72 -13.21
CA GLY A 8 3.74 10.79 -13.87
C GLY A 8 4.83 10.21 -12.95
N PHE A 9 4.66 10.31 -11.64
CA PHE A 9 5.56 9.76 -10.64
C PHE A 9 4.81 8.91 -9.61
N MET A 10 5.48 7.93 -9.02
CA MET A 10 4.98 7.23 -7.85
C MET A 10 6.15 6.79 -6.97
N SER A 11 6.06 7.02 -5.66
CA SER A 11 7.09 6.56 -4.72
C SER A 11 7.37 5.06 -4.87
N ASN A 12 8.62 4.63 -4.68
CA ASN A 12 9.02 3.22 -4.80
C ASN A 12 8.13 2.28 -3.94
N ARG A 13 7.82 2.71 -2.72
CA ARG A 13 6.90 1.99 -1.83
C ARG A 13 5.50 1.87 -2.45
N GLY A 14 4.97 2.94 -3.02
CA GLY A 14 3.70 2.94 -3.76
C GLY A 14 3.72 1.95 -4.92
N ARG A 15 4.80 1.92 -5.72
CA ARG A 15 4.97 0.98 -6.85
C ARG A 15 4.86 -0.48 -6.39
N GLN A 16 5.56 -0.84 -5.30
CA GLN A 16 5.51 -2.19 -4.73
C GLN A 16 4.11 -2.58 -4.23
N ILE A 17 3.42 -1.66 -3.55
CA ILE A 17 2.07 -1.88 -3.01
C ILE A 17 1.08 -2.12 -4.16
N VAL A 18 1.11 -1.27 -5.19
CA VAL A 18 0.23 -1.39 -6.36
C VAL A 18 0.50 -2.67 -7.15
N CYS A 19 1.77 -3.03 -7.36
CA CYS A 19 2.14 -4.27 -8.02
C CYS A 19 1.59 -5.49 -7.27
N SER A 20 1.76 -5.54 -5.94
CA SER A 20 1.21 -6.62 -5.11
C SER A 20 -0.31 -6.67 -5.21
N PHE A 21 -0.98 -5.53 -5.14
CA PHE A 21 -2.44 -5.46 -5.22
C PHE A 21 -2.96 -5.99 -6.56
N LEU A 22 -2.34 -5.61 -7.69
CA LEU A 22 -2.76 -6.06 -9.01
C LEU A 22 -2.62 -7.59 -9.16
N VAL A 23 -1.48 -8.15 -8.77
CA VAL A 23 -1.18 -9.57 -9.00
C VAL A 23 -1.85 -10.47 -7.97
N ARG A 24 -1.83 -10.09 -6.70
CA ARG A 24 -2.25 -10.95 -5.59
C ARG A 24 -3.72 -10.74 -5.25
N ASP A 25 -4.16 -9.50 -5.05
CA ASP A 25 -5.53 -9.21 -4.65
C ASP A 25 -6.50 -9.24 -5.85
N MET A 26 -6.15 -8.61 -6.98
CA MET A 26 -6.99 -8.63 -8.18
C MET A 26 -6.76 -9.87 -9.04
N GLY A 27 -5.55 -10.41 -9.05
CA GLY A 27 -5.24 -11.58 -9.86
C GLY A 27 -5.05 -11.34 -11.34
N ILE A 28 -4.76 -10.09 -11.70
CA ILE A 28 -4.56 -9.66 -13.08
C ILE A 28 -3.11 -9.96 -13.50
N ASP A 29 -2.91 -10.17 -14.80
CA ASP A 29 -1.59 -10.33 -15.39
C ASP A 29 -0.71 -9.12 -15.08
N TRP A 30 0.47 -9.38 -14.52
CA TRP A 30 1.43 -8.35 -14.13
C TRP A 30 1.92 -7.52 -15.32
N ARG A 31 1.93 -8.07 -16.53
CA ARG A 31 2.37 -7.38 -17.75
C ARG A 31 1.50 -6.16 -18.04
N MET A 32 0.19 -6.25 -17.77
CA MET A 32 -0.72 -5.11 -17.92
C MET A 32 -0.36 -3.96 -16.97
N GLY A 33 0.09 -4.29 -15.76
CA GLY A 33 0.58 -3.28 -14.81
C GLY A 33 1.91 -2.66 -15.24
N ALA A 34 2.82 -3.47 -15.78
CA ALA A 34 4.10 -3.01 -16.31
C ALA A 34 3.91 -2.06 -17.51
N GLU A 35 3.05 -2.41 -18.47
CA GLU A 35 2.69 -1.59 -19.63
C GLU A 35 2.00 -0.28 -19.19
N TRP A 36 1.11 -0.34 -18.20
CA TRP A 36 0.51 0.87 -17.65
C TRP A 36 1.55 1.82 -17.04
N PHE A 37 2.52 1.28 -16.30
CA PHE A 37 3.61 2.06 -15.73
C PHE A 37 4.52 2.63 -16.82
N GLU A 38 4.81 1.87 -17.87
CA GLU A 38 5.54 2.37 -19.04
C GLU A 38 4.86 3.58 -19.68
N SER A 39 3.53 3.56 -19.81
CA SER A 39 2.81 4.66 -20.45
C SER A 39 2.74 5.96 -19.63
N LEU A 40 2.97 5.91 -18.31
CA LEU A 40 2.75 7.06 -17.41
C LEU A 40 3.99 7.55 -16.67
N LEU A 41 4.98 6.69 -16.43
CA LEU A 41 6.14 7.07 -15.64
C LEU A 41 7.07 8.01 -16.40
N LEU A 42 7.33 9.18 -15.82
CA LEU A 42 8.34 10.11 -16.33
C LEU A 42 9.77 9.60 -16.13
N ASP A 43 9.97 8.74 -15.11
CA ASP A 43 11.23 8.08 -14.81
C ASP A 43 11.27 6.63 -15.32
N TYR A 44 10.55 6.34 -16.40
CA TYR A 44 10.50 5.01 -16.97
C TYR A 44 11.88 4.55 -17.46
N ASP A 45 12.28 3.39 -16.97
CA ASP A 45 13.41 2.61 -17.49
C ASP A 45 12.91 1.17 -17.72
N PRO A 46 13.04 0.61 -18.93
CA PRO A 46 12.49 -0.71 -19.26
C PRO A 46 12.99 -1.81 -18.32
N CYS A 47 14.30 -1.84 -18.06
CA CYS A 47 14.93 -2.88 -17.23
C CYS A 47 14.44 -2.81 -15.79
N SER A 48 14.43 -1.60 -15.22
CA SER A 48 13.98 -1.37 -13.85
C SER A 48 12.49 -1.61 -13.70
N ASN A 49 11.65 -1.18 -14.65
CA ASN A 49 10.21 -1.38 -14.59
C ASN A 49 9.87 -2.87 -14.66
N TYR A 50 10.19 -3.54 -15.76
CA TYR A 50 9.84 -4.95 -15.96
C TYR A 50 10.56 -5.86 -14.96
N GLY A 51 11.79 -5.54 -14.55
CA GLY A 51 12.49 -6.25 -13.48
C GLY A 51 11.77 -6.17 -12.13
N ASN A 52 11.30 -4.98 -11.73
CA ASN A 52 10.54 -4.84 -10.49
C ASN A 52 9.16 -5.51 -10.56
N TRP A 53 8.49 -5.47 -11.72
CA TRP A 53 7.20 -6.13 -11.91
C TRP A 53 7.31 -7.65 -11.89
N THR A 54 8.32 -8.25 -12.52
CA THR A 54 8.58 -9.70 -12.46
C THR A 54 8.90 -10.15 -11.03
N TYR A 55 9.66 -9.33 -10.28
CA TYR A 55 9.98 -9.55 -8.87
C TYR A 55 8.74 -9.50 -7.97
N GLY A 56 7.84 -8.54 -8.18
CA GLY A 56 6.60 -8.40 -7.42
C GLY A 56 5.54 -9.44 -7.82
N ALA A 57 5.53 -9.89 -9.07
CA ALA A 57 4.65 -10.94 -9.55
C ALA A 57 5.06 -12.34 -9.07
N GLY A 58 6.33 -12.51 -8.68
CA GLY A 58 6.86 -13.81 -8.26
C GLY A 58 7.15 -14.76 -9.42
N VAL A 59 7.35 -14.22 -10.63
CA VAL A 59 7.78 -14.98 -11.82
C VAL A 59 9.29 -14.84 -12.08
N GLY A 60 9.97 -13.99 -11.32
CA GLY A 60 11.43 -13.81 -11.38
C GLY A 60 12.19 -14.87 -10.56
N ASN A 61 13.51 -14.88 -10.72
CA ASN A 61 14.42 -15.76 -9.97
C ASN A 61 14.69 -15.21 -8.55
N ASP A 62 13.65 -15.18 -7.73
CA ASP A 62 13.79 -14.80 -6.32
C ASP A 62 13.60 -16.02 -5.40
N PRO A 63 14.54 -16.26 -4.47
CA PRO A 63 14.44 -17.39 -3.53
C PRO A 63 13.32 -17.24 -2.48
N ARG A 64 12.72 -16.05 -2.34
CA ARG A 64 11.59 -15.80 -1.45
C ARG A 64 10.29 -16.07 -2.19
N GLU A 65 9.77 -17.26 -1.99
CA GLU A 65 8.42 -17.61 -2.44
C GLU A 65 7.39 -16.74 -1.71
N ASP A 66 6.41 -16.24 -2.48
CA ASP A 66 5.19 -15.58 -1.99
C ASP A 66 5.34 -14.24 -1.22
N ARG A 67 6.11 -13.29 -1.78
CA ARG A 67 6.07 -11.90 -1.30
C ARG A 67 4.69 -11.26 -1.52
N TYR A 68 3.93 -11.17 -0.44
CA TYR A 68 2.69 -10.42 -0.37
C TYR A 68 2.84 -9.17 0.50
N PHE A 69 2.37 -8.03 -0.02
CA PHE A 69 2.25 -6.81 0.77
C PHE A 69 0.83 -6.69 1.35
N SER A 70 0.72 -6.88 2.67
CA SER A 70 -0.51 -6.55 3.39
C SER A 70 -0.75 -5.05 3.33
N ILE A 71 -1.70 -4.61 2.49
CA ILE A 71 -2.05 -3.20 2.28
C ILE A 71 -2.32 -2.49 3.61
N PRO A 72 -3.06 -3.07 4.57
CA PRO A 72 -3.27 -2.43 5.87
C PRO A 72 -2.02 -2.15 6.67
N LYS A 73 -1.10 -3.11 6.69
CA LYS A 73 0.18 -2.95 7.40
C LYS A 73 1.05 -1.88 6.73
N GLN A 74 1.03 -1.83 5.40
CA GLN A 74 1.78 -0.81 4.66
C GLN A 74 1.21 0.60 4.90
N ALA A 75 -0.12 0.75 4.88
CA ALA A 75 -0.78 2.02 5.18
C ALA A 75 -0.40 2.54 6.57
N GLN A 76 -0.45 1.71 7.60
CA GLN A 76 -0.07 2.10 8.97
C GLN A 76 1.40 2.46 9.09
N ASN A 77 2.29 1.75 8.40
CA ASN A 77 3.74 1.97 8.51
C ASN A 77 4.22 3.21 7.76
N TYR A 78 3.63 3.52 6.60
CA TYR A 78 4.14 4.56 5.70
C TYR A 78 3.24 5.80 5.63
N ASP A 79 2.02 5.74 6.14
CA ASP A 79 1.09 6.86 6.21
C ASP A 79 0.23 6.77 7.49
N PRO A 80 0.80 6.76 8.71
CA PRO A 80 0.05 6.46 9.95
C PRO A 80 -1.17 7.38 10.19
N ASP A 81 -1.08 8.64 9.75
CA ASP A 81 -2.14 9.64 9.92
C ASP A 81 -3.12 9.71 8.72
N GLY A 82 -2.84 8.97 7.64
CA GLY A 82 -3.65 8.99 6.43
C GLY A 82 -3.56 10.31 5.66
N ASP A 83 -2.48 11.07 5.83
CA ASP A 83 -2.31 12.38 5.19
C ASP A 83 -2.00 12.21 3.70
N TYR A 84 -1.20 11.20 3.31
CA TYR A 84 -0.93 10.92 1.90
C TYR A 84 -2.20 10.48 1.18
N VAL A 85 -3.00 9.58 1.78
CA VAL A 85 -4.26 9.15 1.16
C VAL A 85 -5.28 10.29 1.09
N ALA A 86 -5.37 11.14 2.11
CA ALA A 86 -6.26 12.31 2.12
C ALA A 86 -5.86 13.37 1.09
N HIS A 87 -4.55 13.55 0.86
CA HIS A 87 -4.04 14.45 -0.17
C HIS A 87 -4.48 14.01 -1.57
N TRP A 88 -4.31 12.73 -1.90
CA TRP A 88 -4.66 12.21 -3.23
C TRP A 88 -6.15 11.86 -3.39
N ILE A 89 -6.88 11.66 -2.30
CA ILE A 89 -8.32 11.37 -2.29
C ILE A 89 -9.01 12.37 -1.35
N PRO A 90 -9.35 13.58 -1.85
CA PRO A 90 -9.90 14.64 -1.02
C PRO A 90 -11.20 14.26 -0.29
N GLN A 91 -11.96 13.30 -0.83
CA GLN A 91 -13.17 12.79 -0.17
C GLN A 91 -12.89 12.18 1.21
N LEU A 92 -11.67 11.67 1.43
CA LEU A 92 -11.25 11.06 2.69
C LEU A 92 -10.68 12.08 3.68
N ALA A 93 -10.35 13.30 3.24
CA ALA A 93 -9.80 14.33 4.12
C ALA A 93 -10.77 14.72 5.25
N ASN A 94 -12.07 14.62 5.00
CA ASN A 94 -13.15 14.90 5.95
C ASN A 94 -13.31 13.80 7.02
N LEU A 95 -12.64 12.65 6.87
CA LEU A 95 -12.69 11.57 7.86
C LEU A 95 -11.60 11.76 8.92
N SER A 96 -11.86 11.21 10.11
CA SER A 96 -10.85 11.15 11.17
C SER A 96 -9.63 10.36 10.71
N LYS A 97 -8.44 10.70 11.21
CA LYS A 97 -7.16 10.09 10.80
C LYS A 97 -7.20 8.55 10.82
N SER A 98 -7.82 7.96 11.84
CA SER A 98 -7.96 6.51 12.00
C SER A 98 -8.85 5.84 10.93
N GLN A 99 -9.76 6.59 10.32
CA GLN A 99 -10.73 6.08 9.34
C GLN A 99 -10.28 6.28 7.89
N ARG A 100 -9.25 7.08 7.62
CA ARG A 100 -8.83 7.44 6.25
C ARG A 100 -8.35 6.23 5.43
N HIS A 101 -7.71 5.26 6.07
CA HIS A 101 -7.27 4.01 5.42
C HIS A 101 -8.32 2.92 5.32
N PHE A 102 -9.37 3.01 6.15
CA PHE A 102 -10.45 2.02 6.20
C PHE A 102 -11.81 2.70 6.33
N PRO A 103 -12.23 3.49 5.33
CA PRO A 103 -13.50 4.22 5.35
C PRO A 103 -14.75 3.31 5.21
N GLY A 104 -14.58 1.98 5.12
CA GLY A 104 -15.68 1.03 4.98
C GLY A 104 -16.45 1.23 3.68
N GLN A 105 -17.76 1.49 3.79
CA GLN A 105 -18.65 1.68 2.64
C GLN A 105 -18.36 2.95 1.83
N ALA A 106 -17.53 3.86 2.33
CA ALA A 106 -17.10 5.03 1.57
C ALA A 106 -16.05 4.71 0.48
N TYR A 107 -15.56 3.47 0.39
CA TYR A 107 -14.83 3.03 -0.79
C TYR A 107 -15.76 2.84 -2.00
N LEU A 108 -15.23 3.17 -3.18
CA LEU A 108 -15.88 2.81 -4.44
C LEU A 108 -16.05 1.29 -4.50
N LYS A 109 -17.20 0.85 -5.00
CA LYS A 109 -17.45 -0.57 -5.26
C LYS A 109 -16.36 -1.11 -6.20
N PRO A 110 -15.69 -2.22 -5.86
CA PRO A 110 -14.68 -2.81 -6.74
C PRO A 110 -15.29 -3.15 -8.10
N VAL A 111 -14.60 -2.76 -9.18
CA VAL A 111 -15.01 -3.08 -10.56
C VAL A 111 -14.69 -4.54 -10.90
N VAL A 112 -13.65 -5.10 -10.27
CA VAL A 112 -13.23 -6.49 -10.42
C VAL A 112 -13.41 -7.21 -9.10
N SER A 113 -13.90 -8.44 -9.16
CA SER A 113 -13.97 -9.34 -8.01
C SER A 113 -12.57 -9.61 -7.47
N LEU A 114 -12.29 -9.17 -6.24
CA LEU A 114 -11.01 -9.45 -5.60
C LEU A 114 -10.95 -10.92 -5.16
N LYS A 115 -9.82 -11.59 -5.42
CA LYS A 115 -9.58 -13.02 -5.12
C LYS A 115 -9.90 -13.40 -3.67
N PHE A 116 -9.68 -12.46 -2.74
CA PHE A 116 -9.86 -12.67 -1.31
C PHE A 116 -11.03 -11.89 -0.68
N ALA A 117 -11.87 -11.22 -1.48
CA ALA A 117 -13.04 -10.49 -0.92
C ALA A 117 -14.25 -11.40 -0.67
N ASN A 118 -14.41 -12.49 -1.45
CA ASN A 118 -15.62 -13.34 -1.43
C ASN A 118 -15.38 -14.83 -1.16
N SER A 119 -14.15 -15.26 -0.89
CA SER A 119 -13.81 -16.70 -0.96
C SER A 119 -13.97 -17.48 0.35
N GLY A 120 -14.27 -16.84 1.49
CA GLY A 120 -14.30 -17.54 2.80
C GLY A 120 -12.96 -18.21 3.19
N ARG A 121 -11.93 -18.10 2.33
CA ARG A 121 -10.58 -18.59 2.58
C ARG A 121 -9.85 -17.53 3.39
N PRO A 122 -9.22 -17.90 4.51
CA PRO A 122 -8.46 -16.96 5.32
C PRO A 122 -7.38 -16.33 4.45
N ARG A 123 -7.23 -14.99 4.54
CA ARG A 123 -6.06 -14.30 3.97
C ARG A 123 -4.81 -14.96 4.55
N PRO A 124 -3.77 -15.22 3.75
CA PRO A 124 -2.52 -15.76 4.28
C PRO A 124 -2.05 -14.87 5.43
N GLU A 125 -1.95 -15.47 6.62
CA GLU A 125 -1.81 -14.75 7.89
C GLU A 125 -0.48 -13.99 7.92
N SER A 126 -0.53 -12.68 7.71
CA SER A 126 0.47 -11.76 8.24
C SER A 126 -0.20 -10.95 9.34
N ASN A 127 -0.09 -11.46 10.58
CA ASN A 127 -0.54 -10.88 11.85
C ASN A 127 -1.84 -10.07 11.79
N LYS A 128 -2.94 -10.71 12.19
CA LYS A 128 -4.23 -10.06 12.48
C LYS A 128 -4.00 -8.83 13.36
N LEU A 129 -4.11 -7.64 12.78
CA LEU A 129 -4.41 -6.43 13.53
C LEU A 129 -5.88 -6.52 13.89
N ASP A 130 -6.12 -6.93 15.12
CA ASP A 130 -7.45 -6.90 15.73
C ASP A 130 -7.79 -5.45 16.09
N PHE A 131 -8.52 -4.79 15.21
CA PHE A 131 -8.97 -3.40 15.40
C PHE A 131 -9.90 -3.24 16.62
N SER A 132 -10.42 -4.32 17.19
CA SER A 132 -11.20 -4.29 18.44
C SER A 132 -10.32 -4.19 19.70
N LYS A 133 -9.00 -4.40 19.58
CA LYS A 133 -8.02 -4.36 20.69
C LYS A 133 -7.17 -3.09 20.74
N MET A 134 -7.38 -2.14 19.83
CA MET A 134 -6.69 -0.84 19.88
C MET A 134 -7.38 0.07 20.91
N GLU A 135 -6.90 0.07 22.15
CA GLU A 135 -7.22 1.13 23.10
C GLU A 135 -6.60 2.45 22.63
N PHE A 136 -7.45 3.40 22.25
CA PHE A 136 -7.05 4.79 22.04
C PHE A 136 -6.80 5.45 23.40
N LYS A 137 -5.54 5.43 23.85
CA LYS A 137 -5.13 6.26 25.00
C LYS A 137 -5.05 7.72 24.57
N SER A 138 -6.05 8.50 24.98
CA SER A 138 -5.91 9.95 25.12
C SER A 138 -4.90 10.20 26.26
N GLY A 139 -3.82 10.91 25.97
CA GLY A 139 -2.79 11.16 26.97
C GLY A 139 -1.83 12.24 26.53
N GLY A 140 -2.18 13.50 26.80
CA GLY A 140 -1.16 14.52 26.99
C GLY A 140 -0.40 14.22 28.29
N ASN A 141 0.92 14.33 28.28
CA ASN A 141 1.63 15.31 29.09
C ASN A 141 3.14 15.30 28.77
N SER A 142 3.73 16.48 28.97
CA SER A 142 5.13 16.85 29.01
C SER A 142 6.14 15.82 29.53
N GLY A 143 7.33 15.77 28.93
CA GLY A 143 8.54 15.32 29.63
C GLY A 143 9.74 14.94 28.77
N GLY A 144 10.77 15.81 28.77
CA GLY A 144 12.16 15.34 28.86
C GLY A 144 12.98 15.24 27.56
N PHE A 145 13.56 16.36 27.15
CA PHE A 145 14.82 16.38 26.39
C PHE A 145 15.93 15.66 27.18
N ARG A 146 16.50 14.59 26.62
CA ARG A 146 17.91 14.21 26.85
C ARG A 146 18.48 13.55 25.61
N GLY A 147 19.46 14.22 25.02
CA GLY A 147 20.21 13.73 23.87
C GLY A 147 21.12 12.55 24.20
N ARG A 148 21.47 11.79 23.15
CA ARG A 148 22.73 11.04 23.11
C ARG A 148 23.21 10.94 21.67
N SER A 149 24.32 11.64 21.44
CA SER A 149 25.22 11.53 20.31
C SER A 149 25.96 10.18 20.32
N ARG A 150 26.19 9.61 19.13
CA ARG A 150 27.32 8.78 18.65
C ARG A 150 26.88 8.17 17.30
N ARG A 151 27.44 8.55 16.13
CA ARG A 151 28.69 8.04 15.51
C ARG A 151 28.85 6.53 15.74
N PHE A 152 28.82 5.65 14.74
CA PHE A 152 29.45 5.68 13.42
C PHE A 152 28.49 5.23 12.32
#